data_AF-A0A354DFI4-F1
#
_entry.id   AF-A0A354DFI4-F1
#
_cell.length_a   1.000
_cell.length_b   1.000
_cell.length_c   1.000
_cell.angle_alpha   90.00
_cell.angle_beta   90.00
_cell.angle_gamma   90.00
#
_symmetry.space_group_name_H-M   'P 1'
#
loop_
_entity.id
_entity.type
_entity.pdbx_description
1 polymer ?
#
loop_
_entity_poly.entity_id
_entity_poly.type
_entity_poly.pdbx_seq_one_letter_code
_entity_poly.pdbx_strand_id
1 'polypeptide(L)' 'MSWFYAKDVNLYFEDRGKGIPLVFIHPPVLTGMNFKYQLEELAKDFRVIAPD' A
#
# COMPACT_ATOMS: atom_id res chain seq x y z
N MET A 1 -5.80 1.62 6.37
CA MET A 1 -6.36 0.32 5.93
C MET A 1 -7.72 0.61 5.36
N SER A 2 -7.88 0.39 4.06
CA SER A 2 -9.06 0.79 3.29
C SER A 2 -9.33 -0.24 2.19
N TRP A 3 -10.55 -0.19 1.63
CA TRP A 3 -10.94 -1.03 0.50
C TRP A 3 -11.23 -0.16 -0.72
N PHE A 4 -10.81 -0.61 -1.89
CA PHE A 4 -11.10 0.02 -3.17
C PHE A 4 -11.87 -0.96 -4.05
N TYR A 5 -13.10 -0.60 -4.42
CA TYR A 5 -13.92 -1.42 -5.30
C TYR A 5 -13.60 -1.10 -6.76
N ALA A 6 -13.13 -2.10 -7.50
CA ALA A 6 -12.84 -1.99 -8.93
C ALA A 6 -13.12 -3.31 -9.63
N LYS A 7 -13.78 -3.24 -10.80
CA LYS A 7 -14.05 -4.40 -11.66
C LYS A 7 -14.69 -5.56 -10.88
N ASP A 8 -15.71 -5.24 -10.08
CA ASP A 8 -16.44 -6.21 -9.25
C ASP A 8 -15.61 -6.90 -8.14
N VAL A 9 -14.44 -6.35 -7.81
CA VAL A 9 -13.56 -6.86 -6.75
C VAL A 9 -13.31 -5.76 -5.71
N ASN A 10 -13.30 -6.15 -4.43
CA ASN A 10 -12.83 -5.29 -3.35
C ASN A 10 -11.33 -5.54 -3.13
N LEU A 11 -10.50 -4.57 -3.46
CA LEU A 11 -9.06 -4.59 -3.25
C LEU A 11 -8.75 -4.01 -1.87
N TYR A 12 -8.07 -4.77 -1.02
CA TYR A 12 -7.55 -4.25 0.23
C TYR A 12 -6.29 -3.44 -0.04
N PHE A 13 -6.08 -2.35 0.68
CA PHE A 13 -4.82 -1.64 0.64
C PHE A 13 -4.52 -0.88 1.93
N GLU A 14 -3.22 -0.69 2.16
CA GLU A 14 -2.69 0.26 3.11
C GLU A 14 -2.43 1.61 2.45
N ASP A 15 -2.71 2.70 3.16
CA ASP A 15 -2.46 4.08 2.74
C ASP A 15 -1.98 4.84 3.97
N ARG A 16 -0.73 5.30 3.95
CA ARG A 16 -0.07 5.97 5.08
C ARG A 16 0.69 7.20 4.58
N GLY A 17 0.87 8.18 5.47
CA GLY A 17 1.62 9.39 5.15
C GLY A 17 0.87 10.35 4.22
N LYS A 18 1.60 11.36 3.72
CA LYS A 18 1.10 12.41 2.82
C LYS A 18 2.26 12.84 1.90
N GLY A 19 1.96 13.45 0.75
CA GLY A 19 2.98 13.90 -0.20
C GLY A 19 2.96 13.15 -1.52
N ILE A 20 4.12 13.01 -2.17
CA ILE A 20 4.25 12.30 -3.46
C ILE A 20 3.85 10.83 -3.25
N PRO A 21 2.97 10.26 -4.09
CA PRO A 21 2.52 8.89 -3.93
C PRO A 21 3.60 7.88 -4.36
N LEU A 22 3.88 6.90 -3.49
CA LEU A 22 4.69 5.72 -3.79
C LEU A 22 3.82 4.46 -3.65
N VAL A 23 3.69 3.68 -4.73
CA VAL A 23 2.88 2.47 -4.76
C VAL A 23 3.76 1.23 -4.69
N PHE A 24 3.55 0.38 -3.70
CA PHE A 24 4.32 -0.83 -3.45
C PHE A 24 3.55 -2.07 -3.93
N ILE A 25 4.05 -2.70 -4.99
CA ILE A 25 3.47 -3.94 -5.55
C ILE A 25 4.29 -5.12 -5.06
N HIS A 26 3.67 -6.02 -4.30
CA HIS A 26 4.37 -7.19 -3.77
C HIS A 26 4.52 -8.29 -4.84
N PRO A 27 5.51 -9.19 -4.70
CA PRO A 27 5.61 -10.39 -5.54
C PRO A 27 4.38 -11.31 -5.40
N PRO A 28 4.14 -12.22 -6.36
CA PRO A 28 3.07 -13.21 -6.26
C PRO A 28 3.12 -14.01 -4.96
N VAL A 29 1.95 -14.41 -4.45
CA VAL A 29 1.78 -15.26 -3.24
C VAL A 29 2.17 -14.57 -1.92
N LEU A 30 2.47 -13.26 -1.95
CA LEU A 30 2.73 -12.44 -0.76
C LEU A 30 1.59 -11.41 -0.55
N THR A 31 1.79 -10.50 0.41
CA THR A 31 0.93 -9.33 0.65
C THR A 31 1.79 -8.08 0.86
N GLY A 32 1.16 -6.91 0.96
CA GLY A 32 1.78 -5.63 1.29
C GLY A 32 2.57 -5.62 2.60
N MET A 33 2.32 -6.58 3.50
CA MET A 33 3.10 -6.79 4.73
C MET A 33 4.59 -7.03 4.47
N ASN A 34 4.96 -7.50 3.27
CA ASN A 34 6.37 -7.65 2.87
C ASN A 34 7.13 -6.31 2.87
N PHE A 35 6.42 -5.19 2.85
CA PHE A 35 6.99 -3.83 2.87
C PHE A 35 6.85 -3.13 4.22
N LYS A 36 6.54 -3.84 5.31
CA LYS A 36 6.25 -3.23 6.62
C LYS A 36 7.22 -2.11 7.01
N TYR A 37 8.53 -2.34 6.89
CA TYR A 37 9.55 -1.38 7.28
C TYR A 37 9.63 -0.18 6.32
N GLN A 38 9.48 -0.43 5.02
CA GLN A 38 9.47 0.61 3.99
C GLN A 38 8.24 1.50 4.14
N LEU A 39 7.07 0.92 4.43
CA LEU A 39 5.83 1.66 4.67
C LEU A 39 5.90 2.51 5.93
N GLU A 40 6.64 2.08 6.95
CA GLU A 40 6.83 2.86 8.18
C GLU A 40 7.81 4.02 7.97
N GLU A 41 8.96 3.78 7.36
CA GLU A 41 9.99 4.80 7.19
C GLU A 41 9.60 5.84 6.14
N LEU A 42 9.15 5.41 4.96
CA LEU A 42 8.88 6.31 3.84
C LEU A 42 7.58 7.10 4.01
N ALA A 43 6.65 6.65 4.87
CA ALA A 43 5.43 7.42 5.18
C ALA A 43 5.72 8.76 5.88
N LYS A 44 6.94 8.97 6.39
CA LYS A 44 7.38 10.25 6.96
C LYS A 44 7.47 11.35 5.91
N ASP A 45 7.86 10.99 4.68
CA ASP A 45 8.14 11.93 3.58
C ASP A 45 7.18 11.78 2.38
N PHE A 46 6.55 10.61 2.24
CA PHE A 46 5.72 10.23 1.10
C PHE A 46 4.33 9.77 1.52
N ARG A 47 3.38 9.78 0.58
CA ARG A 47 2.15 9.01 0.70
C ARG A 47 2.42 7.60 0.18
N VAL A 48 2.51 6.61 1.05
CA VAL A 48 2.80 5.22 0.66
C VAL A 48 1.51 4.42 0.57
N ILE A 49 1.36 3.67 -0.52
CA ILE A 49 0.18 2.85 -0.81
C ILE A 49 0.60 1.42 -1.12
N ALA A 50 0.03 0.42 -0.45
CA ALA A 50 0.32 -0.99 -0.67
C ALA A 50 -0.97 -1.82 -0.81
N PRO A 51 -1.38 -2.18 -2.04
CA PRO A 51 -2.51 -3.06 -2.30
C PRO A 51 -2.18 -4.55 -2.14
N ASP A 52 -3.20 -5.34 -1.80
CA ASP A 52 -3.21 -6.82 -1.72
C ASP A 52 -4.17 -7.44 -2.73
#